data_AF-A0A1X1QUH0-F1
#
_entry.id   AF-A0A1X1QUH0-F1
#
_cell.length_a   1.000
_cell.length_b   1.000
_cell.length_c   1.000
_cell.angle_alpha   90.00
_cell.angle_beta   90.00
_cell.angle_gamma   90.00
#
_symmetry.space_group_name_H-M   'P 1'
#
loop_
_entity.id
_entity.type
_entity.pdbx_description
1 polymer ?
#
loop_
_entity_poly.entity_id
_entity_poly.type
_entity_poly.pdbx_seq_one_letter_code
_entity_poly.pdbx_strand_id
1 'polypeptide(L)'
;MEFKLPDGRVLEFIDYQMPLKAKQGDKGIGKVDLFGVIDHKVPAVIELKIDSANGGQADSPLRALLEGLAYCAIIEKNLAKITAEAFNKFNKKLNRELTLVVLAPDEYWRRYLQNRSAGDWLPEIKKISRILKDELNIDILLLAMSDSEFDMGLEGMPAKLTGNCDLVSVETLALAVQQ
;
A
#
# COMPACT_ATOMS: atom_id res chain seq x y z
N MET A 1 14.47 -4.15 1.21
CA MET A 1 14.60 -3.21 0.08
C MET A 1 14.02 -1.89 0.55
N GLU A 2 14.71 -0.80 0.29
CA GLU A 2 14.29 0.54 0.70
C GLU A 2 13.84 1.32 -0.53
N PHE A 3 12.74 2.05 -0.38
CA PHE A 3 12.17 2.89 -1.41
C PHE A 3 12.08 4.32 -0.89
N LYS A 4 12.48 5.29 -1.70
CA LYS A 4 12.32 6.70 -1.36
C LYS A 4 10.88 7.12 -1.60
N LEU A 5 10.25 7.70 -0.59
CA LEU A 5 8.93 8.31 -0.71
C LEU A 5 9.01 9.67 -1.39
N PRO A 6 7.92 10.16 -2.01
CA PRO A 6 7.89 11.47 -2.67
C PRO A 6 8.24 12.66 -1.77
N ASP A 7 8.02 12.52 -0.46
CA ASP A 7 8.36 13.54 0.55
C ASP A 7 9.79 13.41 1.11
N GLY A 8 10.58 12.46 0.59
CA GLY A 8 11.96 12.23 0.99
C GLY A 8 12.15 11.24 2.13
N ARG A 9 11.08 10.76 2.77
CA ARG A 9 11.13 9.66 3.74
C ARG A 9 11.54 8.35 3.08
N VAL A 10 11.91 7.35 3.88
CA VAL A 10 12.28 6.02 3.38
C VAL A 10 11.28 4.97 3.83
N LEU A 11 10.75 4.19 2.90
CA LEU A 11 9.89 3.04 3.14
C LEU A 11 10.67 1.73 2.96
N GLU A 12 10.73 0.92 4.00
CA GLU A 12 11.38 -0.40 3.99
C GLU A 12 10.31 -1.50 4.09
N PHE A 13 10.28 -2.45 3.15
CA PHE A 13 9.42 -3.64 3.27
C PHE A 13 10.06 -4.68 4.18
N ILE A 14 9.29 -5.19 5.14
CA ILE A 14 9.78 -6.15 6.15
C ILE A 14 9.00 -7.47 6.18
N ASP A 15 7.75 -7.51 5.71
CA ASP A 15 6.97 -8.76 5.62
C ASP A 15 6.03 -8.75 4.40
N TYR A 16 5.62 -9.95 3.96
CA TYR A 16 4.75 -10.16 2.80
C TYR A 16 3.65 -11.17 3.12
N GLN A 17 2.42 -10.88 2.66
CA GLN A 17 1.23 -11.70 2.92
C GLN A 17 1.04 -11.98 4.42
N MET A 18 1.24 -10.93 5.23
CA MET A 18 1.23 -10.99 6.68
C MET A 18 -0.17 -11.40 7.16
N PRO A 19 -0.33 -12.58 7.78
CA PRO A 19 -1.63 -13.06 8.21
C PRO A 19 -2.18 -12.23 9.38
N LEU A 20 -3.39 -11.70 9.22
CA LEU A 20 -4.09 -11.00 10.30
C LEU A 20 -4.97 -11.91 11.15
N LYS A 21 -5.21 -13.13 10.68
CA LYS A 21 -6.03 -14.13 11.36
C LYS A 21 -5.24 -14.93 12.38
N ALA A 22 -5.91 -15.32 13.46
CA ALA A 22 -5.32 -16.18 14.49
C ALA A 22 -5.20 -17.63 14.00
N LYS A 23 -6.16 -18.11 13.19
CA LYS A 23 -6.17 -19.47 12.65
C LYS A 23 -6.51 -19.46 11.16
N GLN A 24 -6.03 -20.47 10.43
CA GLN A 24 -6.29 -20.58 8.99
C GLN A 24 -7.79 -20.66 8.64
N GLY A 25 -8.61 -21.21 9.54
CA GLY A 25 -10.06 -21.37 9.36
C GLY A 25 -10.91 -20.12 9.66
N ASP A 26 -10.32 -19.03 10.17
CA ASP A 26 -11.06 -17.79 10.42
C ASP A 26 -11.41 -17.15 9.07
N LYS A 27 -12.71 -17.08 8.76
CA LYS A 27 -13.24 -16.49 7.53
C LYS A 27 -13.40 -14.98 7.69
N GLY A 28 -13.21 -14.23 6.61
CA GLY A 28 -13.47 -12.79 6.56
C GLY A 28 -12.34 -11.88 7.04
N ILE A 29 -11.23 -12.43 7.55
CA ILE A 29 -10.01 -11.69 7.87
C ILE A 29 -8.93 -12.09 6.88
N GLY A 30 -8.49 -11.11 6.08
CA GLY A 30 -7.49 -11.27 5.03
C GLY A 30 -6.06 -11.31 5.54
N LYS A 31 -5.16 -10.89 4.66
CA LYS A 31 -3.74 -10.71 4.91
C LYS A 31 -3.36 -9.31 4.46
N VAL A 32 -2.37 -8.71 5.12
CA VAL A 32 -1.75 -7.51 4.56
C VAL A 32 -0.83 -7.95 3.44
N ASP A 33 -0.95 -7.37 2.26
CA ASP A 33 -0.10 -7.73 1.12
C ASP A 33 1.37 -7.49 1.42
N LEU A 34 1.70 -6.30 1.90
CA LEU A 34 3.04 -5.93 2.35
C LEU A 34 2.98 -5.17 3.67
N PHE A 35 3.88 -5.52 4.58
CA PHE A 35 4.11 -4.75 5.81
C PHE A 35 5.48 -4.10 5.73
N GLY A 36 5.51 -2.79 6.01
CA GLY A 36 6.72 -1.99 5.92
C GLY A 36 6.92 -1.08 7.12
N VAL A 37 8.01 -0.33 7.08
CA VAL A 37 8.36 0.67 8.09
C VAL A 37 8.87 1.92 7.40
N ILE A 38 8.26 3.07 7.70
CA ILE A 38 8.72 4.38 7.26
C ILE A 38 9.70 4.95 8.29
N ASP A 39 10.84 5.46 7.82
CA ASP A 39 11.94 6.03 8.61
C ASP A 39 12.36 5.12 9.79
N HIS A 40 12.29 3.81 9.55
CA HIS A 40 12.58 2.72 10.49
C HIS A 40 11.77 2.75 11.80
N LYS A 41 10.69 3.54 11.89
CA LYS A 41 9.87 3.68 13.11
C LYS A 41 8.37 3.58 12.87
N VAL A 42 7.84 4.13 11.78
CA VAL A 42 6.39 4.21 11.57
C VAL A 42 5.93 2.96 10.82
N PRO A 43 5.12 2.07 11.41
CA PRO A 43 4.57 0.93 10.69
C PRO A 43 3.71 1.36 9.50
N ALA A 44 3.94 0.70 8.37
CA ALA A 44 3.22 0.93 7.12
C ALA A 44 2.46 -0.33 6.70
N VAL A 45 1.13 -0.22 6.61
CA VAL A 45 0.26 -1.23 5.99
C VAL A 45 0.20 -0.91 4.51
N ILE A 46 0.63 -1.82 3.65
CA ILE A 46 0.68 -1.57 2.20
C ILE A 46 -0.28 -2.52 1.51
N GLU A 47 -1.29 -1.94 0.87
CA GLU A 47 -2.29 -2.62 0.05
C GLU A 47 -1.86 -2.53 -1.41
N LEU A 48 -1.68 -3.68 -2.07
CA LEU A 48 -1.24 -3.74 -3.46
C LEU A 48 -2.46 -3.83 -4.39
N LYS A 49 -2.47 -3.04 -5.46
CA LYS A 49 -3.42 -3.24 -6.56
C LYS A 49 -2.68 -3.44 -7.87
N ILE A 50 -2.97 -4.56 -8.52
CA ILE A 50 -2.51 -4.91 -9.85
C ILE A 50 -3.69 -5.53 -10.60
N ASP A 51 -3.79 -5.27 -11.90
CA ASP A 51 -4.75 -6.01 -12.72
C ASP A 51 -4.34 -7.48 -12.77
N SER A 52 -5.34 -8.36 -12.89
CA SER A 52 -5.04 -9.78 -13.05
C SER A 52 -4.40 -10.04 -14.42
N ALA A 53 -3.49 -11.01 -14.47
CA ALA A 53 -2.84 -11.44 -15.71
C ALA A 53 -3.83 -11.87 -16.82
N ASN A 54 -5.07 -12.24 -16.45
CA ASN A 54 -6.12 -12.65 -17.37
C ASN A 54 -7.04 -11.49 -17.82
N GLY A 55 -6.66 -10.23 -17.55
CA GLY A 55 -7.42 -9.04 -17.96
C GLY A 55 -8.60 -8.66 -17.04
N GLY A 56 -8.79 -9.37 -15.93
CA GLY A 56 -9.71 -8.95 -14.86
C GLY A 56 -9.18 -7.69 -14.16
N GLN A 57 -10.04 -6.69 -14.02
CA GLN A 57 -9.70 -5.40 -13.42
C GLN A 57 -9.48 -5.52 -11.92
N ALA A 58 -8.46 -4.84 -11.42
CA ALA A 58 -8.28 -4.60 -10.00
C ALA A 58 -9.45 -3.82 -9.39
N ASP A 59 -9.58 -3.91 -8.07
CA ASP A 59 -10.53 -3.12 -7.29
C ASP A 59 -10.32 -1.61 -7.49
N SER A 60 -11.38 -0.82 -7.27
CA SER A 60 -11.29 0.63 -7.39
C SER A 60 -10.42 1.26 -6.29
N PRO A 61 -9.86 2.47 -6.49
CA PRO A 61 -9.10 3.18 -5.46
C PRO A 61 -9.81 3.31 -4.11
N LEU A 62 -11.13 3.56 -4.13
CA LEU A 62 -11.93 3.65 -2.91
C LEU A 62 -12.01 2.30 -2.19
N ARG A 63 -12.18 1.20 -2.93
CA ARG A 63 -12.23 -0.12 -2.33
C ARG A 63 -10.88 -0.53 -1.75
N ALA A 64 -9.78 -0.23 -2.44
CA ALA A 64 -8.42 -0.42 -1.93
C ALA A 64 -8.18 0.36 -0.62
N LEU A 65 -8.62 1.62 -0.58
CA LEU A 65 -8.54 2.46 0.62
C LEU A 65 -9.32 1.83 1.79
N LEU A 66 -10.56 1.43 1.58
CA LEU A 66 -11.42 0.85 2.64
C LEU A 66 -10.88 -0.49 3.14
N GLU A 67 -10.34 -1.32 2.25
CA GLU A 67 -9.70 -2.60 2.61
C GLU A 67 -8.44 -2.36 3.46
N GLY A 68 -7.56 -1.47 3.01
CA GLY A 68 -6.37 -1.09 3.76
C GLY A 68 -6.67 -0.50 5.14
N LEU A 69 -7.72 0.33 5.26
CA LEU A 69 -8.16 0.88 6.55
C LEU A 69 -8.66 -0.21 7.51
N ALA A 70 -9.35 -1.23 7.01
CA ALA A 70 -9.76 -2.38 7.82
C ALA A 70 -8.53 -3.10 8.39
N TYR A 71 -7.47 -3.26 7.60
CA TYR A 71 -6.21 -3.80 8.07
C TYR A 71 -5.53 -2.90 9.10
N CYS A 72 -5.47 -1.59 8.87
CA CYS A 72 -4.93 -0.63 9.85
C CYS A 72 -5.62 -0.75 11.21
N ALA A 73 -6.95 -0.87 11.25
CA ALA A 73 -7.69 -1.03 12.51
C ALA A 73 -7.30 -2.32 13.27
N ILE A 74 -7.08 -3.42 12.54
CA ILE A 74 -6.64 -4.68 13.14
C ILE A 74 -5.20 -4.55 13.67
N ILE A 75 -4.30 -3.93 12.87
CA ILE A 75 -2.90 -3.70 13.25
C ILE A 75 -2.82 -2.82 14.48
N GLU A 76 -3.53 -1.69 14.50
CA GLU A 76 -3.59 -0.76 15.63
C GLU A 76 -3.98 -1.50 16.91
N LYS A 77 -5.04 -2.31 16.84
CA LYS A 77 -5.52 -3.09 18.00
C LYS A 77 -4.47 -4.07 18.53
N ASN A 78 -3.60 -4.58 17.67
CA ASN A 78 -2.60 -5.59 17.98
C ASN A 78 -1.16 -5.05 18.02
N LEU A 79 -0.98 -3.72 17.97
CA LEU A 79 0.30 -3.10 17.73
C LEU A 79 1.39 -3.54 18.70
N ALA A 80 1.08 -3.72 19.99
CA ALA A 80 2.06 -4.18 20.98
C ALA A 80 2.68 -5.55 20.63
N LYS A 81 1.86 -6.48 20.11
CA LYS A 81 2.34 -7.81 19.68
C LYS A 81 3.14 -7.69 18.39
N ILE A 82 2.65 -6.89 17.44
CA ILE A 82 3.31 -6.66 16.15
C ILE A 82 4.67 -5.98 16.37
N THR A 83 4.78 -5.01 17.26
CA THR A 83 6.05 -4.37 17.63
C THR A 83 7.03 -5.38 18.23
N ALA A 84 6.57 -6.27 19.11
CA ALA A 84 7.43 -7.31 19.67
C ALA A 84 7.92 -8.28 18.59
N GLU A 85 7.03 -8.69 17.69
CA GLU A 85 7.38 -9.56 16.56
C GLU A 85 8.35 -8.88 15.58
N ALA A 86 8.09 -7.62 15.23
CA ALA A 86 8.95 -6.83 14.35
C ALA A 86 10.34 -6.61 14.94
N PHE A 87 10.44 -6.43 16.27
CA PHE A 87 11.72 -6.36 16.95
C PHE A 87 12.44 -7.71 16.89
N ASN A 88 11.76 -8.81 17.21
CA ASN A 88 12.38 -10.14 17.27
C ASN A 88 12.80 -10.68 15.89
N LYS A 89 12.00 -10.42 14.84
CA LYS A 89 12.25 -10.94 13.49
C LYS A 89 13.10 -10.01 12.62
N PHE A 90 12.91 -8.70 12.76
CA PHE A 90 13.47 -7.70 11.84
C PHE A 90 14.30 -6.61 12.53
N ASN A 91 14.47 -6.68 13.85
CA ASN A 91 15.16 -5.67 14.66
C ASN A 91 14.58 -4.24 14.48
N LYS A 92 13.26 -4.13 14.30
CA LYS A 92 12.55 -2.84 14.15
C LYS A 92 11.78 -2.48 15.42
N LYS A 93 11.91 -1.21 15.86
CA LYS A 93 11.13 -0.66 16.97
C LYS A 93 10.07 0.28 16.41
N LEU A 94 8.83 -0.20 16.41
CA LEU A 94 7.70 0.53 15.84
C LEU A 94 7.12 1.54 16.85
N ASN A 95 6.74 2.72 16.37
CA ASN A 95 6.00 3.71 17.15
C ASN A 95 4.49 3.42 17.11
N ARG A 96 3.66 4.35 17.64
CA ARG A 96 2.20 4.20 17.70
C ARG A 96 1.45 4.77 16.50
N GLU A 97 2.14 5.46 15.61
CA GLU A 97 1.54 6.00 14.41
C GLU A 97 1.38 4.88 13.38
N LEU A 98 0.46 5.05 12.45
CA LEU A 98 0.25 4.10 11.36
C LEU A 98 0.13 4.85 10.05
N THR A 99 0.72 4.28 9.01
CA THR A 99 0.55 4.76 7.64
C THR A 99 -0.10 3.65 6.81
N LEU A 100 -1.17 3.98 6.11
CA LEU A 100 -1.69 3.18 5.01
C LEU A 100 -1.03 3.64 3.71
N VAL A 101 -0.51 2.70 2.95
CA VAL A 101 -0.01 2.92 1.59
C VAL A 101 -0.88 2.12 0.63
N VAL A 102 -1.55 2.79 -0.30
CA VAL A 102 -2.15 2.12 -1.46
C VAL A 102 -1.14 2.22 -2.58
N LEU A 103 -0.57 1.08 -2.97
CA LEU A 103 0.52 1.00 -3.93
C LEU A 103 0.09 0.20 -5.16
N ALA A 104 0.31 0.77 -6.34
CA ALA A 104 -0.02 0.11 -7.60
C ALA A 104 0.91 0.59 -8.73
N PRO A 105 1.06 -0.16 -9.82
CA PRO A 105 1.70 0.32 -11.04
C PRO A 105 1.04 1.59 -11.59
N ASP A 106 1.78 2.40 -12.35
CA ASP A 106 1.25 3.66 -12.87
C ASP A 106 0.06 3.47 -13.82
N GLU A 107 -0.01 2.33 -14.54
CA GLU A 107 -1.08 2.00 -15.47
C GLU A 107 -2.43 1.85 -14.77
N TYR A 108 -2.42 1.24 -13.58
CA TYR A 108 -3.61 1.12 -12.73
C TYR A 108 -4.18 2.50 -12.43
N TRP A 109 -3.34 3.45 -12.01
CA TRP A 109 -3.78 4.80 -11.65
C TRP A 109 -4.22 5.61 -12.86
N ARG A 110 -3.45 5.58 -13.96
CA ARG A 110 -3.77 6.30 -15.20
C ARG A 110 -5.16 5.94 -15.71
N ARG A 111 -5.55 4.66 -15.63
CA ARG A 111 -6.90 4.22 -16.00
C ARG A 111 -7.99 4.99 -15.26
N TYR A 112 -7.90 5.14 -13.94
CA TYR A 112 -8.92 5.86 -13.16
C TYR A 112 -8.82 7.37 -13.34
N LEU A 113 -7.62 7.91 -13.52
CA LEU A 113 -7.41 9.34 -13.77
C LEU A 113 -7.98 9.78 -15.13
N GLN A 114 -7.93 8.91 -16.14
CA GLN A 114 -8.42 9.19 -17.49
C GLN A 114 -9.90 8.78 -17.70
N ASN A 115 -10.49 8.00 -16.78
CA ASN A 115 -11.86 7.53 -16.90
C ASN A 115 -12.86 8.63 -16.54
N ARG A 116 -13.42 9.30 -17.57
CA ARG A 116 -14.44 10.35 -17.40
C ARG A 116 -15.69 9.89 -16.63
N SER A 117 -16.04 8.60 -16.70
CA SER A 117 -17.18 8.05 -15.96
C SER A 117 -16.92 7.88 -14.46
N ALA A 118 -15.66 7.94 -14.02
CA ALA A 118 -15.30 7.89 -12.60
C ALA A 118 -15.45 9.24 -11.88
N GLY A 119 -15.71 10.32 -12.62
CA GLY A 119 -15.79 11.68 -12.07
C GLY A 119 -14.45 12.17 -11.51
N ASP A 120 -14.48 13.28 -10.80
CA ASP A 120 -13.29 13.87 -10.16
C ASP A 120 -13.05 13.23 -8.78
N TRP A 121 -12.71 11.93 -8.79
CA TRP A 121 -12.61 11.13 -7.57
C TRP A 121 -11.39 11.46 -6.72
N LEU A 122 -10.28 11.91 -7.34
CA LEU A 122 -9.00 12.09 -6.66
C LEU A 122 -9.09 13.19 -5.57
N PRO A 123 -9.63 14.39 -5.84
CA PRO A 123 -9.83 15.39 -4.80
C PRO A 123 -10.70 14.90 -3.63
N GLU A 124 -11.76 14.12 -3.91
CA GLU A 124 -12.63 13.58 -2.88
C GLU A 124 -11.93 12.51 -2.02
N ILE A 125 -11.16 11.61 -2.64
CA ILE A 125 -10.34 10.64 -1.90
C ILE A 125 -9.27 11.35 -1.05
N LYS A 126 -8.66 12.43 -1.54
CA LYS A 126 -7.71 13.23 -0.76
C LYS A 126 -8.38 13.91 0.42
N LYS A 127 -9.59 14.44 0.24
CA LYS A 127 -10.39 15.03 1.31
C LYS A 127 -10.70 13.98 2.38
N ILE A 128 -11.17 12.80 2.00
CA ILE A 128 -11.40 11.67 2.91
C ILE A 128 -10.10 11.31 3.64
N SER A 129 -8.98 11.22 2.93
CA SER A 129 -7.68 10.87 3.50
C SER A 129 -7.23 11.86 4.59
N ARG A 130 -7.44 13.17 4.39
CA ARG A 130 -7.17 14.19 5.40
C ARG A 130 -8.06 14.04 6.63
N ILE A 131 -9.36 13.85 6.42
CA ILE A 131 -10.32 13.63 7.52
C ILE A 131 -9.91 12.40 8.34
N LEU A 132 -9.54 11.30 7.68
CA LEU A 132 -9.10 10.10 8.38
C LEU A 132 -7.76 10.28 9.10
N LYS A 133 -6.85 11.10 8.57
CA LYS A 133 -5.64 11.47 9.30
C LYS A 133 -5.97 12.24 10.58
N ASP A 134 -6.89 13.19 10.51
CA ASP A 134 -7.27 14.01 11.66
C ASP A 134 -8.05 13.19 12.72
N GLU A 135 -8.96 12.32 12.28
CA GLU A 135 -9.85 11.57 13.17
C GLU A 135 -9.23 10.26 13.70
N LEU A 136 -8.43 9.56 12.89
CA LEU A 136 -7.88 8.25 13.22
C LEU A 136 -6.36 8.25 13.41
N ASN A 137 -5.69 9.38 13.17
CA ASN A 137 -4.22 9.48 13.15
C ASN A 137 -3.53 8.51 12.18
N ILE A 138 -4.24 8.06 11.13
CA ILE A 138 -3.69 7.19 10.08
C ILE A 138 -3.28 8.06 8.90
N ASP A 139 -1.99 8.11 8.58
CA ASP A 139 -1.52 8.76 7.35
C ASP A 139 -1.84 7.89 6.14
N ILE A 140 -2.24 8.48 5.02
CA ILE A 140 -2.67 7.73 3.82
C ILE A 140 -1.85 8.22 2.64
N LEU A 141 -1.05 7.32 2.06
CA LEU A 141 -0.24 7.55 0.88
C LEU A 141 -0.81 6.78 -0.30
N LEU A 142 -1.15 7.51 -1.37
CA LEU A 142 -1.50 6.91 -2.66
C LEU A 142 -0.28 7.01 -3.57
N LEU A 143 0.35 5.87 -3.83
CA LEU A 143 1.62 5.79 -4.54
C LEU A 143 1.47 4.99 -5.83
N ALA A 144 2.01 5.55 -6.90
CA ALA A 144 2.29 4.80 -8.11
C ALA A 144 3.73 4.31 -8.07
N MET A 145 3.95 3.06 -8.47
CA MET A 145 5.27 2.56 -8.81
C MET A 145 5.48 2.79 -10.31
N SER A 146 6.45 3.63 -10.63
CA SER A 146 6.88 3.89 -12.01
C SER A 146 8.15 3.11 -12.33
N ASP A 147 8.36 2.83 -13.62
CA ASP A 147 9.53 2.09 -14.11
C ASP A 147 9.68 0.73 -13.39
N SER A 148 8.56 0.00 -13.32
CA SER A 148 8.50 -1.35 -12.76
C SER A 148 8.04 -2.35 -13.81
N GLU A 149 8.88 -3.32 -14.12
CA GLU A 149 8.54 -4.49 -14.91
C GLU A 149 8.53 -5.73 -14.01
N PHE A 150 7.63 -6.67 -14.31
CA PHE A 150 7.51 -7.93 -13.56
C PHE A 150 7.96 -9.08 -14.44
N ASP A 151 9.04 -9.75 -14.02
CA ASP A 151 9.37 -11.07 -14.55
C ASP A 151 8.61 -12.12 -13.74
N MET A 152 7.57 -12.68 -14.36
CA MET A 152 6.78 -13.75 -13.79
C MET A 152 7.64 -15.01 -13.73
N GLY A 153 8.25 -15.27 -12.57
CA GLY A 153 9.04 -16.47 -12.36
C GLY A 153 8.21 -17.71 -12.68
N LEU A 154 8.63 -18.48 -13.69
CA LEU A 154 8.05 -19.77 -14.04
C LEU A 154 8.76 -20.90 -13.26
N GLU A 155 8.10 -22.06 -13.17
CA GLU A 155 8.71 -23.29 -12.64
C GLU A 155 9.23 -23.20 -11.19
N GLY A 156 8.54 -22.46 -10.32
CA GLY A 156 8.88 -22.34 -8.90
C GLY A 156 9.93 -21.28 -8.60
N MET A 157 10.36 -20.49 -9.59
CA MET A 157 11.11 -19.27 -9.33
C MET A 157 10.17 -18.15 -8.86
N PRO A 158 10.53 -17.39 -7.81
CA PRO A 158 9.73 -16.24 -7.39
C PRO A 158 9.75 -15.15 -8.46
N ALA A 159 8.63 -14.45 -8.60
CA ALA A 159 8.56 -13.28 -9.47
C ALA A 159 9.59 -12.23 -9.05
N LYS A 160 10.21 -11.57 -10.03
CA LYS A 160 11.18 -10.50 -9.80
C LYS A 160 10.64 -9.18 -10.28
N LEU A 161 10.78 -8.18 -9.41
CA LEU A 161 10.61 -6.79 -9.78
C LEU A 161 11.89 -6.32 -10.47
N THR A 162 11.73 -5.68 -11.62
CA THR A 162 12.81 -5.15 -12.46
C THR A 162 12.52 -3.70 -12.83
N GLY A 163 13.54 -2.92 -13.18
CA GLY A 163 13.45 -1.46 -13.36
C GLY A 163 13.85 -0.68 -12.10
N ASN A 164 13.77 0.66 -12.15
CA ASN A 164 14.15 1.51 -11.01
C ASN A 164 13.10 1.51 -9.89
N CYS A 165 11.84 1.18 -10.19
CA CYS A 165 10.75 1.01 -9.23
C CYS A 165 10.53 2.26 -8.35
N ASP A 166 10.58 3.44 -8.98
CA ASP A 166 10.44 4.71 -8.29
C ASP A 166 9.00 4.89 -7.76
N LEU A 167 8.88 5.38 -6.53
CA LEU A 167 7.58 5.70 -5.94
C LEU A 167 7.24 7.16 -6.19
N VAL A 168 6.14 7.40 -6.91
CA VAL A 168 5.62 8.74 -7.17
C VAL A 168 4.22 8.90 -6.57
N SER A 169 3.88 10.12 -6.14
CA SER A 169 2.53 10.37 -5.63
C SER A 169 1.52 10.32 -6.79
N VAL A 170 0.32 9.79 -6.52
CA VAL A 170 -0.76 9.77 -7.53
C VAL A 170 -1.18 11.20 -7.93
N GLU A 171 -0.99 12.19 -7.04
CA GLU A 171 -1.20 13.60 -7.38
C GLU A 171 -0.20 14.11 -8.42
N THR A 172 1.08 13.78 -8.27
CA THR A 172 2.11 14.10 -9.27
C THR A 172 1.78 13.44 -10.61
N LEU A 173 1.34 12.18 -10.58
CA LEU A 173 0.91 11.45 -11.77
C LEU A 173 -0.29 12.12 -12.45
N ALA A 174 -1.28 12.57 -11.68
CA ALA A 174 -2.47 13.25 -12.21
C ALA A 174 -2.13 14.55 -12.95
N LEU A 175 -1.18 15.33 -12.43
CA LEU A 175 -0.70 16.55 -13.08
C LEU A 175 -0.02 16.27 -14.43
N ALA A 176 0.64 15.11 -14.57
CA ALA A 176 1.30 14.71 -15.82
C ALA A 176 0.30 14.18 -16.87
N VAL A 177 -0.86 13.67 -16.45
CA VAL A 177 -1.90 13.12 -17.35
C VAL A 177 -2.81 14.22 -17.93
N GLN A 178 -2.84 15.40 -17.31
CA GLN A 178 -3.62 16.56 -17.76
C GLN A 178 -2.91 17.42 -18.82
N GLN A 179 -1.65 17.12 -19.14
CA GLN A 179 -0.85 17.77 -20.20
C GLN A 179 -0.96 16.99 -21.50
#